data_AF-B4VY76-F1
#
_entry.id   AF-B4VY76-F1
#
_cell.length_a   1.000
_cell.length_b   1.000
_cell.length_c   1.000
_cell.angle_alpha   90.00
_cell.angle_beta   90.00
_cell.angle_gamma   90.00
#
_symmetry.space_group_name_H-M   'P 1'
#
loop_
_entity.id
_entity.type
_entity.pdbx_description
1 polymer ?
#
loop_
_entity_poly.entity_id
_entity_poly.type
_entity_poly.pdbx_seq_one_letter_code
_entity_poly.pdbx_strand_id
1 'polypeptide(L)'
;MAWKYYSLVEDGRKFHSLDQIAQTLVLDARQRDRQSLNQSFKMREAVAYGLERFWGEHLRLKGKSKKNGDEFDCKGEYWKATWDALVSIMQPAGVTIPNDPVDVRNPNTVQAMAGKLWSITVEDQRIILAVLTQLCDAIVWWTQRYKGPGNLSSDEEN
;
A
#
# COMPACT_ATOMS: atom_id res chain seq x y z
N MET A 1 29.75 -10.41 13.24
CA MET A 1 29.75 -9.30 12.26
C MET A 1 28.37 -8.65 12.29
N ALA A 2 28.30 -7.41 12.79
CA ALA A 2 27.04 -6.68 12.95
C ALA A 2 26.70 -5.92 11.67
N TRP A 3 25.55 -6.21 11.08
CA TRP A 3 25.00 -5.51 9.94
C TRP A 3 24.60 -4.08 10.36
N LYS A 4 25.48 -3.10 10.11
CA LYS A 4 25.12 -1.68 10.18
C LYS A 4 24.24 -1.37 8.96
N TYR A 5 22.94 -1.25 9.18
CA TYR A 5 21.99 -0.81 8.15
C TYR A 5 22.42 0.55 7.60
N TYR A 6 22.54 0.66 6.28
CA TYR A 6 22.65 1.92 5.55
C TYR A 6 21.31 2.67 5.64
N SER A 7 21.02 3.28 6.80
CA SER A 7 20.18 4.47 6.80
C SER A 7 21.08 5.63 6.43
N LEU A 8 20.83 6.28 5.30
CA LEU A 8 21.43 7.59 5.01
C LEU A 8 20.95 8.53 6.11
N VAL A 9 21.82 8.85 7.06
CA VAL A 9 21.57 9.85 8.10
C VAL A 9 22.22 11.12 7.61
N GLU A 10 21.49 11.89 6.80
CA GLU A 10 21.78 13.32 6.63
C GLU A 10 20.90 14.07 7.63
N ASP A 11 21.53 14.87 8.50
CA ASP A 11 20.89 15.81 9.44
C ASP A 11 19.83 15.22 10.41
N GLY A 12 20.15 14.10 11.08
CA GLY A 12 19.32 13.59 12.19
C GLY A 12 17.94 13.08 11.79
N ARG A 13 17.61 13.05 10.48
CA ARG A 13 16.42 12.39 9.94
C ARG A 13 16.75 10.94 9.61
N LYS A 14 16.01 10.02 10.23
CA LYS A 14 16.08 8.60 9.88
C LYS A 14 15.30 8.39 8.59
N PHE A 15 15.98 8.36 7.45
CA PHE A 15 15.36 7.97 6.19
C PHE A 15 15.10 6.46 6.23
N HIS A 16 13.83 6.08 6.30
CA HIS A 16 13.43 4.70 6.06
C HIS A 16 13.52 4.42 4.57
N SER A 17 14.26 3.38 4.19
CA SER A 17 14.24 2.92 2.80
C SER A 17 12.84 2.41 2.44
N LEU A 18 12.50 2.48 1.15
CA LEU A 18 11.25 1.88 0.63
C LEU A 18 11.09 0.41 1.09
N ASP A 19 12.21 -0.32 1.19
CA ASP A 19 12.25 -1.70 1.66
C ASP A 19 11.83 -1.85 3.13
N GLN A 20 12.29 -0.97 4.03
CA GLN A 20 11.86 -0.99 5.45
C GLN A 20 10.38 -0.65 5.60
N ILE A 21 9.89 0.32 4.82
CA ILE A 21 8.48 0.71 4.81
C ILE A 21 7.62 -0.47 4.31
N ALA A 22 8.02 -1.07 3.19
CA ALA A 22 7.35 -2.25 2.63
C ALA A 22 7.31 -3.41 3.63
N GLN A 23 8.44 -3.71 4.28
CA GLN A 23 8.53 -4.76 5.30
C GLN A 23 7.56 -4.52 6.45
N THR A 24 7.53 -3.28 6.96
CA THR A 24 6.63 -2.86 8.05
C THR A 24 5.17 -3.04 7.64
N LEU A 25 4.79 -2.52 6.47
CA LEU A 25 3.43 -2.65 5.93
C LEU A 25 2.99 -4.13 5.82
N VAL A 26 3.87 -5.01 5.34
CA VAL A 26 3.57 -6.44 5.21
C VAL A 26 3.45 -7.12 6.57
N LEU A 27 4.33 -6.81 7.53
CA LEU A 27 4.27 -7.37 8.88
C LEU A 27 3.00 -6.93 9.60
N ASP A 28 2.63 -5.66 9.51
CA ASP A 28 1.40 -5.12 10.11
C ASP A 28 0.16 -5.76 9.48
N ALA A 29 0.13 -5.91 8.14
CA ALA A 29 -0.95 -6.59 7.45
C ALA A 29 -1.06 -8.05 7.89
N ARG A 30 0.07 -8.75 8.01
CA ARG A 30 0.13 -10.14 8.49
C ARG A 30 -0.37 -10.27 9.93
N GLN A 31 -0.06 -9.32 10.81
CA GLN A 31 -0.52 -9.31 12.20
C GLN A 31 -2.03 -9.10 12.29
N ARG A 32 -2.60 -8.20 11.46
CA ARG A 32 -4.05 -7.98 11.36
C ARG A 32 -4.77 -9.21 10.80
N ASP A 33 -4.34 -9.67 9.64
CA ASP A 33 -4.91 -10.82 8.95
C ASP A 33 -3.94 -11.38 7.91
N ARG A 34 -3.55 -12.64 8.07
CA ARG A 34 -2.65 -13.33 7.14
C ARG A 34 -3.21 -13.38 5.71
N GLN A 35 -4.53 -13.41 5.52
CA GLN A 35 -5.15 -13.43 4.19
C GLN A 35 -5.03 -12.09 3.46
N SER A 36 -4.81 -10.99 4.19
CA SER A 36 -4.56 -9.67 3.61
C SER A 36 -3.28 -9.63 2.78
N LEU A 37 -2.32 -10.51 3.04
CA LEU A 37 -1.13 -10.68 2.21
C LEU A 37 -1.44 -11.15 0.77
N ASN A 38 -2.66 -11.62 0.48
CA ASN A 38 -3.07 -11.91 -0.90
C ASN A 38 -3.36 -10.64 -1.72
N GLN A 39 -3.34 -9.45 -1.10
CA GLN A 39 -3.53 -8.19 -1.79
C GLN A 39 -2.27 -7.63 -2.44
N SER A 40 -1.06 -8.01 -2.02
CA SER A 40 0.17 -7.38 -2.51
C SER A 40 0.38 -7.52 -4.02
N PHE A 41 0.02 -8.67 -4.61
CA PHE A 41 0.03 -8.83 -6.07
C PHE A 41 -1.02 -7.94 -6.77
N LYS A 42 -2.19 -7.78 -6.15
CA LYS A 42 -3.25 -6.90 -6.67
C LYS A 42 -2.85 -5.43 -6.58
N MET A 43 -2.12 -5.03 -5.53
CA MET A 43 -1.52 -3.70 -5.38
C MET A 43 -0.59 -3.42 -6.55
N ARG A 44 0.36 -4.33 -6.81
CA ARG A 44 1.29 -4.23 -7.93
C ARG A 44 0.57 -4.10 -9.28
N GLU A 45 -0.47 -4.91 -9.50
CA GLU A 45 -1.28 -4.85 -10.73
C GLU A 45 -2.04 -3.51 -10.85
N ALA A 46 -2.62 -3.03 -9.75
CA ALA A 46 -3.40 -1.80 -9.72
C ALA A 46 -2.60 -0.56 -10.10
N VAL A 47 -1.28 -0.55 -9.85
CA VAL A 47 -0.41 0.60 -10.21
C VAL A 47 -0.47 0.89 -11.71
N ALA A 48 -0.57 -0.13 -12.56
CA ALA A 48 -0.64 0.02 -14.01
C ALA A 48 -1.92 0.76 -14.48
N TYR A 49 -2.98 0.74 -13.68
CA TYR A 49 -4.24 1.42 -13.96
C TYR A 49 -4.31 2.84 -13.38
N GLY A 50 -3.23 3.33 -12.75
CA GLY A 50 -3.11 4.70 -12.29
C GLY A 50 -3.51 4.92 -10.82
N LEU A 51 -3.26 6.16 -10.37
CA LEU A 51 -3.38 6.56 -8.96
C LEU A 51 -4.79 6.43 -8.41
N GLU A 52 -5.80 6.83 -9.19
CA GLU A 52 -7.21 6.73 -8.79
C GLU A 52 -7.61 5.27 -8.56
N ARG A 53 -7.25 4.36 -9.47
CA ARG A 53 -7.62 2.95 -9.35
C ARG A 53 -6.96 2.32 -8.13
N PHE A 54 -5.68 2.64 -7.89
CA PHE A 54 -4.94 2.17 -6.73
C PHE A 54 -5.56 2.68 -5.43
N TRP A 55 -5.77 4.00 -5.34
CA TRP A 55 -6.38 4.62 -4.16
C TRP A 55 -7.81 4.10 -3.93
N GLY A 56 -8.66 4.03 -4.95
CA GLY A 56 -10.06 3.63 -4.79
C GLY A 56 -10.28 2.19 -4.31
N GLU A 57 -9.26 1.33 -4.38
CA GLU A 57 -9.39 -0.07 -4.00
C GLU A 57 -9.62 -0.26 -2.49
N HIS A 58 -9.06 0.59 -1.62
CA HIS A 58 -9.36 0.52 -0.17
C HIS A 58 -10.84 0.84 0.10
N LEU A 59 -11.42 1.81 -0.61
CA LEU A 59 -12.84 2.14 -0.51
C LEU A 59 -13.73 0.99 -1.02
N ARG A 60 -13.33 0.36 -2.13
CA ARG A 60 -14.04 -0.80 -2.70
C ARG A 60 -14.06 -1.99 -1.73
N LEU A 61 -12.98 -2.19 -0.98
CA LEU A 61 -12.88 -3.23 0.03
C LEU A 61 -13.68 -2.87 1.28
N LYS A 62 -13.59 -1.63 1.76
CA LYS A 62 -14.38 -1.11 2.88
C LYS A 62 -15.89 -1.24 2.60
N GLY A 63 -16.34 -0.98 1.38
CA GLY A 63 -17.74 -1.17 0.98
C GLY A 63 -18.22 -2.62 1.00
N LYS A 64 -17.31 -3.61 0.99
CA LYS A 64 -17.63 -5.05 1.15
C LYS A 64 -17.55 -5.53 2.59
N SER A 65 -16.94 -4.74 3.48
CA SER A 65 -16.86 -5.05 4.90
C SER A 65 -18.24 -4.97 5.53
N LYS A 66 -18.57 -5.97 6.36
CA LYS A 66 -19.80 -6.03 7.15
C LYS A 66 -19.58 -5.54 8.57
N LYS A 67 -18.35 -5.64 9.07
CA LYS A 67 -17.95 -5.24 10.44
C LYS A 67 -16.48 -4.85 10.46
N ASN A 68 -16.12 -3.93 11.35
CA ASN A 68 -14.73 -3.56 11.58
C ASN A 68 -13.91 -4.79 12.00
N GLY A 69 -12.72 -4.93 11.44
CA GLY A 69 -11.82 -6.06 11.64
C GLY A 69 -12.21 -7.35 10.93
N ASP A 70 -13.17 -7.33 9.99
CA ASP A 70 -13.36 -8.46 9.08
C ASP A 70 -12.29 -8.53 7.98
N GLU A 71 -12.27 -9.63 7.24
CA GLU A 71 -11.27 -9.87 6.18
C GLU A 71 -11.23 -8.74 5.13
N PHE A 72 -12.37 -8.13 4.80
CA PHE A 72 -12.40 -7.03 3.82
C PHE A 72 -11.91 -5.71 4.42
N ASP A 73 -12.21 -5.46 5.69
CA ASP A 73 -11.70 -4.31 6.43
C ASP A 73 -10.18 -4.38 6.56
N CYS A 74 -9.62 -5.50 7.04
CA CYS A 74 -8.17 -5.70 7.18
C CYS A 74 -7.44 -5.54 5.83
N LYS A 75 -8.04 -6.05 4.74
CA LYS A 75 -7.52 -5.82 3.38
C LYS A 75 -7.58 -4.35 3.00
N GLY A 76 -8.71 -3.68 3.23
CA GLY A 76 -8.90 -2.26 2.95
C GLY A 76 -7.88 -1.40 3.69
N GLU A 77 -7.68 -1.66 4.99
CA GLU A 77 -6.66 -1.02 5.81
C GLU A 77 -5.25 -1.20 5.24
N TYR A 78 -4.93 -2.38 4.71
CA TYR A 78 -3.64 -2.63 4.10
C TYR A 78 -3.41 -1.76 2.84
N TRP A 79 -4.43 -1.62 1.99
CA TRP A 79 -4.38 -0.70 0.84
C TRP A 79 -4.27 0.75 1.28
N LYS A 80 -5.04 1.16 2.30
CA LYS A 80 -5.01 2.53 2.83
C LYS A 80 -3.65 2.86 3.46
N ALA A 81 -3.10 1.96 4.27
CA ALA A 81 -1.78 2.13 4.88
C ALA A 81 -0.67 2.23 3.81
N THR A 82 -0.78 1.49 2.71
CA THR A 82 0.16 1.58 1.59
C THR A 82 0.05 2.95 0.89
N TRP A 83 -1.16 3.46 0.68
CA TRP A 83 -1.37 4.81 0.16
C TRP A 83 -0.82 5.89 1.10
N ASP A 84 -1.05 5.74 2.40
CA ASP A 84 -0.57 6.69 3.41
C ASP A 84 0.96 6.72 3.48
N ALA A 85 1.58 5.55 3.40
CA ALA A 85 3.03 5.44 3.29
C ALA A 85 3.56 6.16 2.04
N LEU A 86 2.91 5.99 0.88
CA LEU A 86 3.28 6.69 -0.36
C LEU A 86 3.21 8.21 -0.18
N VAL A 87 2.14 8.73 0.43
CA VAL A 87 1.99 10.17 0.73
C VAL A 87 3.15 10.66 1.60
N SER A 88 3.49 9.91 2.66
CA SER A 88 4.61 10.25 3.56
C SER A 88 5.98 10.17 2.88
N ILE A 89 6.19 9.21 1.98
CA ILE A 89 7.44 9.05 1.20
C ILE A 89 7.66 10.26 0.29
N MET A 90 6.59 10.78 -0.31
CA MET A 90 6.66 11.82 -1.34
C MET A 90 6.75 13.23 -0.75
N GLN A 91 6.28 13.42 0.49
CA GLN A 91 6.26 14.71 1.16
C GLN A 91 7.66 15.39 1.25
N PRO A 92 8.77 14.71 1.62
CA PRO A 92 10.10 15.32 1.63
C PRO A 92 10.62 15.71 0.24
N ALA A 93 10.10 15.08 -0.82
CA ALA A 93 10.44 15.40 -2.21
C ALA A 93 9.62 16.58 -2.77
N GLY A 94 8.75 17.19 -1.95
CA GLY A 94 7.90 18.31 -2.37
C GLY A 94 6.70 17.92 -3.23
N VAL A 95 6.48 16.62 -3.45
CA VAL A 95 5.37 16.12 -4.27
C VAL A 95 4.16 15.87 -3.37
N THR A 96 3.08 16.61 -3.61
CA THR A 96 1.85 16.51 -2.80
C THR A 96 0.89 15.49 -3.41
N ILE A 97 0.56 14.46 -2.63
CA ILE A 97 -0.45 13.47 -2.99
C ILE A 97 -1.72 13.74 -2.17
N PRO A 98 -2.89 13.93 -2.80
CA PRO A 98 -4.16 14.05 -2.12
C PRO A 98 -4.44 12.82 -1.23
N ASN A 99 -4.94 13.04 -0.01
CA ASN A 99 -5.26 11.97 0.94
C ASN A 99 -6.43 12.35 1.85
N ASP A 100 -7.46 12.94 1.26
CA ASP A 100 -8.60 13.41 2.02
C ASP A 100 -9.40 12.23 2.61
N PRO A 101 -10.04 12.42 3.78
CA PRO A 101 -11.05 11.50 4.24
C PRO A 101 -12.25 11.51 3.28
N VAL A 102 -12.68 10.33 2.85
CA VAL A 102 -13.80 10.15 1.93
C VAL A 102 -14.86 9.27 2.57
N ASP A 103 -16.12 9.65 2.41
CA ASP A 103 -17.26 8.81 2.78
C ASP A 103 -17.81 8.11 1.54
N VAL A 104 -17.69 6.78 1.50
CA VAL A 104 -18.18 5.94 0.39
C VAL A 104 -19.68 6.10 0.18
N ARG A 105 -20.44 6.49 1.20
CA ARG A 105 -21.89 6.74 1.11
C ARG A 105 -22.22 8.06 0.44
N ASN A 106 -21.23 8.95 0.29
CA ASN A 106 -21.38 10.25 -0.35
C ASN A 106 -20.52 10.32 -1.62
N PRO A 107 -21.12 10.04 -2.81
CA PRO A 107 -20.40 10.05 -4.09
C PRO A 107 -19.66 11.35 -4.39
N ASN A 108 -20.16 12.49 -3.89
CA ASN A 108 -19.53 13.80 -4.12
C ASN A 108 -18.13 13.86 -3.49
N THR A 109 -17.92 13.20 -2.35
CA THR A 109 -16.60 13.18 -1.70
C THR A 109 -15.60 12.31 -2.46
N VAL A 110 -16.06 11.20 -3.03
CA VAL A 110 -15.25 10.32 -3.89
C VAL A 110 -14.85 11.08 -5.17
N GLN A 111 -15.81 11.76 -5.80
CA GLN A 111 -15.56 12.53 -7.02
C GLN A 111 -14.62 13.71 -6.78
N ALA A 112 -14.76 14.41 -5.65
CA ALA A 112 -13.86 15.50 -5.30
C ALA A 112 -12.41 15.01 -5.13
N MET A 113 -12.21 13.88 -4.45
CA MET A 113 -10.89 13.29 -4.27
C MET A 113 -10.30 12.77 -5.58
N ALA A 114 -11.10 12.11 -6.43
CA ALA A 114 -10.68 11.70 -7.77
C ALA A 114 -10.26 12.91 -8.63
N GLY A 115 -11.03 14.00 -8.60
CA GLY A 115 -10.68 15.25 -9.26
C GLY A 115 -9.33 15.82 -8.83
N LYS A 116 -9.00 15.73 -7.53
CA LYS A 116 -7.68 16.12 -7.03
C LYS A 116 -6.56 15.24 -7.59
N LEU A 117 -6.78 13.92 -7.66
CA LEU A 117 -5.80 12.99 -8.25
C LEU A 117 -5.56 13.29 -9.74
N TRP A 118 -6.62 13.61 -10.49
CA TRP A 118 -6.50 13.99 -11.90
C TRP A 118 -5.83 15.35 -12.12
N SER A 119 -5.88 16.25 -11.14
CA SER A 119 -5.25 17.57 -11.21
C SER A 119 -3.74 17.57 -10.94
N ILE A 120 -3.17 16.44 -10.51
CA ILE A 120 -1.73 16.28 -10.32
C ILE A 120 -1.02 16.46 -11.68
N THR A 121 0.11 17.17 -11.69
CA THR A 121 0.89 17.39 -12.91
C THR A 121 1.35 16.04 -13.50
N VAL A 122 1.51 15.98 -14.82
CA VAL A 122 1.97 14.75 -15.50
C VAL A 122 3.35 14.31 -15.00
N GLU A 123 4.22 15.28 -14.68
CA GLU A 123 5.56 15.05 -14.14
C GLU A 123 5.48 14.39 -12.76
N ASP A 124 4.71 14.97 -11.84
CA ASP A 124 4.51 14.40 -10.51
C ASP A 124 3.81 13.04 -10.58
N GLN A 125 2.80 12.88 -11.43
CA GLN A 125 2.12 11.59 -11.62
C GLN A 125 3.11 10.49 -12.01
N ARG A 126 4.05 10.77 -12.92
CA ARG A 126 5.09 9.81 -13.33
C ARG A 126 6.02 9.45 -12.17
N ILE A 127 6.43 10.44 -11.39
CA ILE A 127 7.29 10.21 -10.21
C ILE A 127 6.54 9.36 -9.17
N ILE A 128 5.30 9.72 -8.86
CA ILE A 128 4.46 9.00 -7.89
C ILE A 128 4.27 7.55 -8.34
N LEU A 129 3.93 7.32 -9.61
CA LEU A 129 3.74 5.97 -10.15
C LEU A 129 5.03 5.16 -10.12
N ALA A 130 6.18 5.77 -10.42
CA ALA A 130 7.47 5.09 -10.34
C ALA A 130 7.80 4.65 -8.90
N VAL A 131 7.60 5.53 -7.93
CA VAL A 131 7.83 5.23 -6.51
C VAL A 131 6.83 4.20 -5.99
N LEU A 132 5.55 4.33 -6.35
CA LEU A 132 4.51 3.38 -5.98
C LEU A 132 4.77 1.99 -6.56
N THR A 133 5.25 1.91 -7.80
CA THR A 133 5.64 0.64 -8.43
C THR A 133 6.74 -0.04 -7.62
N GLN A 134 7.81 0.69 -7.30
CA GLN A 134 8.93 0.16 -6.50
C GLN A 134 8.50 -0.25 -5.09
N LEU A 135 7.64 0.53 -4.45
CA LEU A 135 7.05 0.18 -3.15
C LEU A 135 6.24 -1.13 -3.24
N CYS A 136 5.42 -1.28 -4.28
CA CYS A 136 4.64 -2.50 -4.50
C CYS A 136 5.52 -3.72 -4.80
N ASP A 137 6.60 -3.56 -5.57
CA ASP A 137 7.57 -4.63 -5.83
C ASP A 137 8.24 -5.10 -4.53
N ALA A 138 8.68 -4.17 -3.67
CA ALA A 138 9.22 -4.49 -2.36
C ALA A 138 8.19 -5.17 -1.44
N ILE A 139 6.94 -4.71 -1.46
CA ILE A 139 5.83 -5.32 -0.72
C ILE A 139 5.59 -6.77 -1.16
N VAL A 140 5.60 -7.05 -2.47
CA VAL A 140 5.47 -8.42 -3.00
C VAL A 140 6.64 -9.29 -2.55
N TRP A 141 7.86 -8.77 -2.61
CA TRP A 141 9.07 -9.47 -2.19
C TRP A 141 9.02 -9.91 -0.72
N TRP A 142 8.61 -9.00 0.18
CA TRP A 142 8.44 -9.31 1.60
C TRP A 142 7.24 -10.22 1.85
N THR A 143 6.16 -10.06 1.10
CA THR A 143 4.99 -10.95 1.19
C THR A 143 5.39 -12.40 0.95
N GLN A 144 6.18 -12.67 -0.10
CA GLN A 144 6.61 -14.03 -0.43
C GLN A 144 7.43 -14.67 0.71
N ARG A 145 8.24 -13.87 1.42
CA ARG A 145 9.02 -14.32 2.58
C ARG A 145 8.17 -14.59 3.80
N TYR A 146 7.18 -13.74 4.06
CA TYR A 146 6.37 -13.81 5.28
C TYR A 146 5.14 -14.72 5.16
N LYS A 147 4.72 -15.06 3.95
CA LYS A 147 3.81 -16.19 3.72
C LYS A 147 4.47 -17.53 4.09
N GLY A 148 5.79 -17.62 4.05
CA GLY A 148 6.53 -18.87 4.25
C GLY A 148 6.36 -19.83 3.06
N PRO A 149 7.06 -20.98 3.05
CA PRO A 149 6.65 -22.08 2.17
C PRO A 149 5.17 -22.31 2.47
N GLY A 150 4.34 -22.39 1.42
CA GLY A 150 2.91 -22.56 1.60
C GLY A 150 2.63 -23.70 2.58
N ASN A 151 1.45 -23.70 3.20
CA ASN A 151 0.88 -24.97 3.60
C ASN A 151 0.79 -25.81 2.31
N LEU A 152 1.85 -26.54 1.98
CA LEU A 152 1.75 -27.88 1.45
C LEU A 152 1.08 -28.65 2.59
N SER A 153 -0.24 -28.49 2.72
CA SER A 153 -1.01 -29.60 3.24
C SER A 153 -0.68 -30.75 2.30
N SER A 154 0.08 -31.72 2.82
CA SER A 154 -0.28 -33.11 2.60
C SER A 154 -1.81 -33.18 2.66
N ASP A 155 -2.43 -33.90 1.73
CA ASP A 155 -3.86 -34.23 1.68
C ASP A 155 -4.65 -33.49 0.57
N GLU A 156 -4.20 -33.68 -0.68
CA GLU A 156 -5.11 -34.00 -1.80
C GLU A 156 -4.58 -35.27 -2.52
N GLU A 157 -4.31 -36.32 -1.75
CA GLU A 157 -4.35 -37.71 -2.24
C GLU A 157 -5.49 -38.43 -1.50
N ASN A 158 -6.66 -38.46 -2.15
CA ASN A 158 -7.65 -39.55 -2.11
C ASN A 158 -8.78 -39.26 -3.11
#